data_AF-A0A2E0S3D2-F1
#
_entry.id   AF-A0A2E0S3D2-F1
#
_cell.length_a   1.000
_cell.length_b   1.000
_cell.length_c   1.000
_cell.angle_alpha   90.00
_cell.angle_beta   90.00
_cell.angle_gamma   90.00
#
_symmetry.space_group_name_H-M   'P 1'
#
loop_
_entity.id
_entity.type
_entity.pdbx_description
1 polymer ?
#
loop_
_entity_poly.entity_id
_entity_poly.type
_entity_poly.pdbx_seq_one_letter_code
_entity_poly.pdbx_strand_id
1 'polypeptide(L)'
;MGTISANKLGGLALIAGPVVCLVFYFIQQLGVIGTDVDPADGNAVVAALTANSTLTTLTSIGVSIALIVLMHGIIRLAVESGDALSSLGMKFVFVGTVGWVISAGLTAAIGGDVNNGGLYGGASGINQFGGIVWSLGFLLVVLGISAKDYINQNVAYIVALVAVVSLVTGVVGGFESSTLQTMQMIGGICYIIFTLWSIWVGKDMMARD
;
A
#
# COMPACT_ATOMS: atom_id res chain seq x y z
N MET A 1 -11.87 -26.24 -4.80
CA MET A 1 -11.31 -25.02 -5.41
C MET A 1 -10.05 -25.33 -6.23
N GLY A 2 -10.02 -26.42 -7.02
CA GLY A 2 -8.78 -26.95 -7.64
C GLY A 2 -8.56 -26.60 -9.12
N THR A 3 -9.24 -25.59 -9.67
CA THR A 3 -9.25 -25.28 -11.12
C THR A 3 -9.23 -23.78 -11.45
N ILE A 4 -8.92 -22.91 -10.48
CA ILE A 4 -8.83 -21.46 -10.75
C ILE A 4 -7.54 -21.15 -11.54
N SER A 5 -7.66 -20.44 -12.66
CA SER A 5 -6.49 -20.04 -13.46
C SER A 5 -5.64 -19.01 -12.71
N ALA A 6 -4.35 -18.93 -13.05
CA ALA A 6 -3.43 -17.99 -12.45
C ALA A 6 -3.89 -16.53 -12.66
N ASN A 7 -4.44 -16.24 -13.85
CA ASN A 7 -4.97 -14.92 -14.20
C ASN A 7 -6.23 -14.59 -13.42
N LYS A 8 -7.12 -15.57 -13.22
CA LYS A 8 -8.33 -15.38 -12.43
C LYS A 8 -8.02 -15.08 -10.96
N LEU A 9 -7.08 -15.80 -10.36
CA LEU A 9 -6.64 -15.51 -8.98
C LEU A 9 -5.88 -14.18 -8.89
N GLY A 10 -5.02 -13.88 -9.87
CA GLY A 10 -4.29 -12.61 -9.95
C GLY A 10 -5.22 -11.40 -10.07
N GLY A 11 -6.22 -11.48 -10.95
CA GLY A 11 -7.20 -10.42 -11.13
C GLY A 11 -8.11 -10.21 -9.91
N LEU A 12 -8.56 -11.29 -9.26
CA LEU A 12 -9.28 -11.21 -7.98
C LEU A 12 -8.42 -10.56 -6.90
N ALA A 13 -7.13 -10.87 -6.86
CA ALA A 13 -6.19 -10.30 -5.91
C ALA A 13 -5.93 -8.80 -6.16
N LEU A 14 -5.87 -8.37 -7.42
CA LEU A 14 -5.79 -6.95 -7.82
C LEU A 14 -7.07 -6.17 -7.48
N ILE A 15 -8.23 -6.83 -7.41
CA ILE A 15 -9.48 -6.19 -7.00
C ILE A 15 -9.58 -6.15 -5.47
N ALA A 16 -9.55 -7.32 -4.83
CA ALA A 16 -9.86 -7.45 -3.41
C ALA A 16 -8.75 -6.91 -2.51
N GLY A 17 -7.48 -7.14 -2.86
CA GLY A 17 -6.32 -6.72 -2.07
C GLY A 17 -6.34 -5.22 -1.71
N PRO A 18 -6.31 -4.31 -2.69
CA PRO A 18 -6.24 -2.88 -2.39
C PRO A 18 -7.54 -2.33 -1.77
N VAL A 19 -8.71 -2.89 -2.12
CA VAL A 19 -10.00 -2.50 -1.51
C VAL A 19 -10.04 -2.86 -0.03
N VAL A 20 -9.68 -4.10 0.32
CA VAL A 20 -9.64 -4.55 1.71
C VAL A 20 -8.59 -3.76 2.49
N CYS A 21 -7.45 -3.44 1.86
CA CYS A 21 -6.43 -2.59 2.47
C CYS A 21 -6.97 -1.20 2.81
N LEU A 22 -7.68 -0.56 1.87
CA LEU A 22 -8.33 0.75 2.12
C LEU A 22 -9.32 0.69 3.28
N VAL A 23 -10.14 -0.35 3.34
CA VAL A 23 -11.14 -0.49 4.42
C VAL A 23 -10.46 -0.54 5.78
N PHE A 24 -9.47 -1.43 5.98
CA PHE A 24 -8.78 -1.52 7.26
C PHE A 24 -7.92 -0.29 7.56
N TYR A 25 -7.31 0.31 6.54
CA TYR A 25 -6.57 1.56 6.69
C TYR A 25 -7.48 2.69 7.17
N PHE A 26 -8.65 2.87 6.57
CA PHE A 26 -9.59 3.92 7.01
C PHE A 26 -10.18 3.65 8.40
N ILE A 27 -10.46 2.39 8.74
CA ILE A 27 -10.86 2.04 10.12
C ILE A 27 -9.75 2.43 11.10
N GLN A 28 -8.47 2.18 10.77
CA GLN A 28 -7.37 2.54 11.64
C GLN A 28 -7.16 4.07 11.72
N GLN A 29 -7.14 4.77 10.59
CA GLN A 29 -6.88 6.22 10.59
C GLN A 29 -8.05 7.01 11.17
N LEU A 30 -9.28 6.71 10.76
CA LEU A 30 -10.45 7.51 11.14
C LEU A 30 -11.15 6.98 12.39
N GLY A 31 -11.11 5.66 12.62
CA GLY A 31 -11.81 5.02 13.74
C GLY A 31 -10.94 4.81 14.99
N VAL A 32 -9.67 4.44 14.81
CA VAL A 32 -8.74 4.16 15.92
C VAL A 32 -7.97 5.41 16.34
N ILE A 33 -7.30 6.06 15.38
CA ILE A 33 -6.48 7.25 15.65
C ILE A 33 -7.37 8.49 15.78
N GLY A 34 -8.32 8.67 14.85
CA GLY A 34 -9.23 9.82 14.82
C GLY A 34 -8.69 10.97 13.97
N THR A 35 -9.54 11.94 13.61
CA THR A 35 -9.19 13.03 12.68
C THR A 35 -8.40 14.17 13.31
N ASP A 36 -8.42 14.25 14.64
CA ASP A 36 -7.91 15.40 15.40
C ASP A 36 -6.52 15.14 15.99
N VAL A 37 -5.97 13.93 15.77
CA VAL A 37 -4.64 13.54 16.24
C VAL A 37 -3.60 13.84 15.15
N ASP A 38 -2.61 14.65 15.50
CA ASP A 38 -1.48 14.95 14.63
C ASP A 38 -0.56 13.71 14.49
N PRO A 39 -0.37 13.16 13.26
CA PRO A 39 0.55 12.03 13.04
C PRO A 39 2.01 12.31 13.43
N ALA A 40 2.41 13.59 13.53
CA ALA A 40 3.73 14.00 13.99
C ALA A 40 3.86 13.96 15.53
N ASP A 41 2.74 14.00 16.28
CA ASP A 41 2.73 13.77 17.73
C ASP A 41 2.62 12.26 18.01
N GLY A 42 3.79 11.62 18.08
CA GLY A 42 3.85 10.19 18.34
C GLY A 42 3.23 9.76 19.68
N ASN A 43 3.20 10.61 20.69
CA ASN A 43 2.59 10.27 21.98
C ASN A 43 1.06 10.27 21.87
N ALA A 44 0.49 11.25 21.18
CA ALA A 44 -0.94 11.30 20.92
C ALA A 44 -1.41 10.11 20.06
N VAL A 45 -0.63 9.73 19.04
CA VAL A 45 -0.94 8.55 18.21
C VAL A 45 -0.85 7.25 19.02
N VAL A 46 0.19 7.06 19.83
CA VAL A 46 0.32 5.88 20.71
C VAL A 46 -0.84 5.80 21.70
N ALA A 47 -1.25 6.93 22.30
CA ALA A 47 -2.39 6.97 23.21
C ALA A 47 -3.69 6.54 22.51
N ALA A 48 -3.93 6.98 21.28
CA ALA A 48 -5.12 6.60 20.51
C ALA A 48 -5.11 5.11 20.11
N LEU A 49 -3.95 4.61 19.67
CA LEU A 49 -3.76 3.19 19.29
C LEU A 49 -3.96 2.24 20.46
N THR A 50 -3.53 2.63 21.65
CA THR A 50 -3.62 1.83 22.89
C THR A 50 -5.01 1.87 23.50
N ALA A 51 -5.69 3.02 23.44
CA ALA A 51 -7.09 3.15 23.84
C ALA A 51 -8.02 2.21 23.04
N ASN A 52 -7.66 1.89 21.80
CA ASN A 52 -8.40 1.00 20.89
C ASN A 52 -7.61 -0.26 20.52
N SER A 53 -6.82 -0.79 21.47
CA SER A 53 -5.87 -1.91 21.29
C SER A 53 -6.35 -3.05 20.40
N THR A 54 -7.54 -3.59 20.64
CA THR A 54 -8.09 -4.73 19.88
C THR A 54 -8.32 -4.36 18.42
N LEU A 55 -8.89 -3.18 18.17
CA LEU A 55 -9.17 -2.73 16.82
C LEU A 55 -7.86 -2.40 16.08
N THR A 56 -6.88 -1.81 16.76
CA THR A 56 -5.52 -1.58 16.25
C THR A 56 -4.86 -2.88 15.75
N THR A 57 -4.94 -3.95 16.53
CA THR A 57 -4.39 -5.26 16.12
C THR A 57 -5.13 -5.83 14.92
N LEU A 58 -6.47 -5.77 14.92
CA LEU A 58 -7.28 -6.29 13.81
C LEU A 58 -7.02 -5.55 12.50
N THR A 59 -6.97 -4.21 12.53
CA THR A 59 -6.69 -3.41 11.35
C THR A 59 -5.28 -3.65 10.83
N SER A 60 -4.29 -3.80 11.71
CA SER A 60 -2.91 -4.10 11.33
C SER A 60 -2.76 -5.46 10.64
N ILE A 61 -3.46 -6.50 11.14
CA ILE A 61 -3.51 -7.81 10.50
C ILE A 61 -4.23 -7.70 9.15
N GLY A 62 -5.37 -7.01 9.11
CA GLY A 62 -6.16 -6.81 7.91
C GLY A 62 -5.38 -6.12 6.78
N VAL A 63 -4.69 -5.03 7.09
CA VAL A 63 -3.79 -4.33 6.16
C VAL A 63 -2.71 -5.27 5.66
N SER A 64 -2.05 -6.02 6.56
CA SER A 64 -0.95 -6.92 6.18
C SER A 64 -1.39 -8.01 5.20
N ILE A 65 -2.51 -8.68 5.48
CA ILE A 65 -3.07 -9.71 4.59
C ILE A 65 -3.47 -9.09 3.25
N ALA A 66 -4.14 -7.95 3.28
CA ALA A 66 -4.61 -7.26 2.08
C ALA A 66 -3.46 -6.84 1.16
N LEU A 67 -2.35 -6.35 1.72
CA LEU A 67 -1.14 -6.01 0.99
C LEU A 67 -0.47 -7.24 0.36
N ILE A 68 -0.43 -8.38 1.06
CA ILE A 68 0.11 -9.63 0.52
C ILE A 68 -0.75 -10.13 -0.64
N VAL A 69 -2.09 -10.05 -0.51
CA VAL A 69 -3.02 -10.37 -1.60
C VAL A 69 -2.78 -9.45 -2.79
N LEU A 70 -2.72 -8.14 -2.57
CA LEU A 70 -2.41 -7.19 -3.64
C LEU A 70 -1.08 -7.52 -4.35
N MET A 71 -0.03 -7.80 -3.57
CA MET A 71 1.28 -8.15 -4.10
C MET A 71 1.22 -9.38 -5.02
N HIS A 72 0.41 -10.40 -4.68
CA HIS A 72 0.18 -11.52 -5.57
C HIS A 72 -0.38 -11.08 -6.92
N GLY A 73 -1.37 -10.19 -6.92
CA GLY A 73 -1.96 -9.63 -8.14
C GLY A 73 -0.94 -8.92 -9.02
N ILE A 74 -0.11 -8.05 -8.42
CA ILE A 74 0.93 -7.30 -9.15
C ILE A 74 2.01 -8.26 -9.70
N ILE A 75 2.42 -9.28 -8.92
CA ILE A 75 3.36 -10.31 -9.40
C ILE A 75 2.81 -10.98 -10.65
N ARG A 76 1.54 -11.38 -10.65
CA ARG A 76 0.93 -12.05 -11.80
C ARG A 76 0.91 -11.15 -13.04
N LEU A 77 0.56 -9.87 -12.86
CA LEU A 77 0.58 -8.88 -13.94
C LEU A 77 1.98 -8.69 -14.54
N ALA A 78 3.01 -8.61 -13.69
CA ALA A 78 4.39 -8.49 -14.16
C ALA A 78 4.86 -9.76 -14.89
N VAL A 79 4.52 -10.95 -14.39
CA VAL A 79 4.87 -12.23 -15.05
C VAL A 79 4.17 -12.36 -16.40
N GLU A 80 2.87 -12.02 -16.51
CA GLU A 80 2.12 -12.02 -17.77
C GLU A 80 2.74 -11.06 -18.79
N SER A 81 3.27 -9.92 -18.33
CA SER A 81 3.95 -8.97 -19.23
C SER A 81 5.25 -9.53 -19.82
N GLY A 82 5.98 -10.37 -19.07
CA GLY A 82 7.31 -10.85 -19.45
C GLY A 82 8.36 -9.75 -19.62
N ASP A 83 8.08 -8.52 -19.17
CA ASP A 83 8.92 -7.35 -19.36
C ASP A 83 10.04 -7.25 -18.29
N ALA A 84 11.22 -6.79 -18.70
CA ALA A 84 12.38 -6.70 -17.82
C ALA A 84 12.24 -5.57 -16.78
N LEU A 85 11.61 -4.45 -17.16
CA LEU A 85 11.40 -3.31 -16.28
C LEU A 85 10.35 -3.64 -15.21
N SER A 86 9.27 -4.33 -15.59
CA SER A 86 8.28 -4.81 -14.63
C SER A 86 8.87 -5.84 -13.66
N SER A 87 9.72 -6.75 -14.15
CA SER A 87 10.46 -7.71 -13.31
C SER A 87 11.43 -7.04 -12.32
N LEU A 88 12.04 -5.91 -12.69
CA LEU A 88 12.83 -5.10 -11.76
C LEU A 88 11.92 -4.43 -10.72
N GLY A 89 10.86 -3.76 -11.18
CA GLY A 89 9.89 -3.09 -10.32
C GLY A 89 9.29 -4.00 -9.25
N MET A 90 9.04 -5.27 -9.59
CA MET A 90 8.53 -6.26 -8.64
C MET A 90 9.42 -6.48 -7.42
N LYS A 91 10.75 -6.36 -7.57
CA LYS A 91 11.69 -6.53 -6.45
C LYS A 91 11.51 -5.39 -5.43
N PHE A 92 11.32 -4.17 -5.93
CA PHE A 92 11.04 -3.00 -5.10
C PHE A 92 9.64 -3.09 -4.47
N VAL A 93 8.62 -3.47 -5.24
CA VAL A 93 7.25 -3.69 -4.72
C VAL A 93 7.25 -4.71 -3.58
N PHE A 94 8.00 -5.82 -3.73
CA PHE A 94 8.15 -6.82 -2.68
C PHE A 94 8.76 -6.24 -1.41
N VAL A 95 9.92 -5.57 -1.51
CA VAL A 95 10.61 -4.97 -0.36
C VAL A 95 9.73 -3.91 0.33
N GLY A 96 9.08 -3.05 -0.44
CA GLY A 96 8.17 -2.03 0.10
C GLY A 96 6.96 -2.63 0.81
N THR A 97 6.38 -3.70 0.24
CA THR A 97 5.27 -4.44 0.86
C THR A 97 5.69 -5.07 2.17
N VAL A 98 6.87 -5.70 2.22
CA VAL A 98 7.43 -6.26 3.46
C VAL A 98 7.63 -5.17 4.51
N GLY A 99 8.14 -3.99 4.12
CA GLY A 99 8.24 -2.84 5.01
C GLY A 99 6.89 -2.45 5.63
N TRP A 100 5.84 -2.33 4.82
CA TRP A 100 4.50 -2.04 5.33
C TRP A 100 3.94 -3.13 6.25
N VAL A 101 4.17 -4.40 5.97
CA VAL A 101 3.75 -5.51 6.85
C VAL A 101 4.48 -5.45 8.20
N ILE A 102 5.79 -5.14 8.21
CA ILE A 102 6.56 -4.96 9.45
C ILE A 102 6.03 -3.77 10.24
N SER A 103 5.81 -2.63 9.57
CA SER A 103 5.25 -1.43 10.19
C SER A 103 3.87 -1.68 10.83
N ALA A 104 3.00 -2.46 10.15
CA ALA A 104 1.73 -2.89 10.70
C ALA A 104 1.90 -3.80 11.93
N GLY A 105 2.86 -4.73 11.90
CA GLY A 105 3.19 -5.56 13.07
C GLY A 105 3.66 -4.73 14.28
N LEU A 106 4.48 -3.71 14.06
CA LEU A 106 4.89 -2.77 15.11
C LEU A 106 3.71 -1.96 15.63
N THR A 107 2.82 -1.52 14.74
CA THR A 107 1.59 -0.80 15.12
C THR A 107 0.66 -1.68 15.98
N ALA A 108 0.52 -2.95 15.65
CA ALA A 108 -0.20 -3.92 16.47
C ALA A 108 0.44 -4.09 17.86
N ALA A 109 1.77 -4.11 17.94
CA ALA A 109 2.50 -4.20 19.21
C ALA A 109 2.30 -2.94 20.08
N ILE A 110 2.27 -1.75 19.46
CA ILE A 110 1.92 -0.50 20.16
C ILE A 110 0.53 -0.59 20.77
N GLY A 111 -0.45 -1.14 20.06
CA GLY A 111 -1.80 -1.34 20.62
C GLY A 111 -1.81 -2.11 21.95
N GLY A 112 -0.82 -2.97 22.20
CA GLY A 112 -0.68 -3.73 23.44
C GLY A 112 0.04 -3.03 24.59
N ASP A 113 0.63 -1.83 24.39
CA ASP A 113 1.46 -1.15 25.41
C ASP A 113 1.45 0.39 25.27
N VAL A 114 1.15 1.07 26.38
CA VAL A 114 0.86 2.52 26.46
C VAL A 114 2.12 3.40 26.36
N ASN A 115 3.33 2.88 26.56
CA ASN A 115 4.56 3.69 26.69
C ASN A 115 5.59 3.52 25.55
N ASN A 116 5.14 3.44 24.30
CA ASN A 116 6.00 3.06 23.16
C ASN A 116 6.17 4.13 22.06
N GLY A 117 6.39 5.40 22.44
CA GLY A 117 6.67 6.50 21.49
C GLY A 117 7.88 6.25 20.57
N GLY A 118 8.94 5.63 21.09
CA GLY A 118 10.10 5.21 20.27
C GLY A 118 9.76 4.13 19.25
N LEU A 119 8.86 3.20 19.60
CA LEU A 119 8.38 2.16 18.69
C LEU A 119 7.52 2.76 17.58
N TYR A 120 6.71 3.78 17.89
CA TYR A 120 5.96 4.53 16.87
C TYR A 120 6.89 5.23 15.88
N GLY A 121 7.95 5.88 16.36
CA GLY A 121 8.96 6.48 15.47
C GLY A 121 9.58 5.45 14.51
N GLY A 122 9.93 4.26 15.01
CA GLY A 122 10.41 3.15 14.18
C GLY A 122 9.36 2.63 13.20
N ALA A 123 8.12 2.43 13.65
CA ALA A 123 7.01 1.98 12.82
C ALA A 123 6.70 2.96 11.68
N SER A 124 6.70 4.26 11.98
CA SER A 124 6.50 5.34 11.03
C SER A 124 7.64 5.43 10.01
N GLY A 125 8.90 5.38 10.46
CA GLY A 125 10.06 5.38 9.56
C GLY A 125 10.07 4.20 8.59
N ILE A 126 9.74 3.00 9.06
CA ILE A 126 9.59 1.81 8.21
C ILE A 126 8.41 1.96 7.25
N ASN A 127 7.27 2.49 7.71
CA ASN A 127 6.11 2.75 6.85
C ASN A 127 6.50 3.65 5.68
N GLN A 128 7.21 4.73 6.00
CA GLN A 128 7.56 5.76 5.05
C GLN A 128 8.57 5.28 4.02
N PHE A 129 9.63 4.61 4.48
CA PHE A 129 10.61 3.99 3.60
C PHE A 129 9.97 2.90 2.73
N GLY A 130 9.10 2.07 3.31
CA GLY A 130 8.30 1.08 2.60
C GLY A 130 7.50 1.71 1.46
N GLY A 131 6.84 2.85 1.73
CA GLY A 131 6.07 3.59 0.73
C GLY A 131 6.90 4.20 -0.39
N ILE A 132 8.09 4.71 -0.09
CA ILE A 132 9.04 5.24 -1.10
C ILE A 132 9.48 4.12 -2.04
N VAL A 133 9.97 3.01 -1.47
CA VAL A 133 10.47 1.85 -2.24
C VAL A 133 9.33 1.22 -3.04
N TRP A 134 8.15 1.08 -2.44
CA TRP A 134 6.96 0.55 -3.11
C TRP A 134 6.53 1.44 -4.28
N SER A 135 6.48 2.77 -4.09
CA SER A 135 6.07 3.71 -5.14
C SER A 135 7.02 3.69 -6.34
N LEU A 136 8.34 3.62 -6.08
CA LEU A 136 9.33 3.46 -7.14
C LEU A 136 9.15 2.12 -7.87
N GLY A 137 8.99 1.02 -7.14
CA GLY A 137 8.76 -0.29 -7.74
C GLY A 137 7.51 -0.32 -8.60
N PHE A 138 6.43 0.26 -8.08
CA PHE A 138 5.14 0.32 -8.75
C PHE A 138 5.21 1.17 -10.02
N LEU A 139 5.90 2.31 -10.01
CA LEU A 139 6.20 3.10 -11.20
C LEU A 139 6.87 2.25 -12.29
N LEU A 140 7.91 1.50 -11.94
CA LEU A 140 8.63 0.64 -12.90
C LEU A 140 7.72 -0.49 -13.45
N VAL A 141 6.88 -1.09 -12.60
CA VAL A 141 5.89 -2.08 -13.04
C VAL A 141 4.93 -1.48 -14.06
N VAL A 142 4.31 -0.34 -13.74
CA VAL A 142 3.30 0.29 -14.60
C VAL A 142 3.91 0.72 -15.94
N LEU A 143 5.12 1.29 -15.94
CA LEU A 143 5.82 1.64 -17.16
C LEU A 143 6.19 0.40 -17.99
N GLY A 144 6.68 -0.67 -17.35
CA GLY A 144 7.05 -1.91 -18.04
C GLY A 144 5.88 -2.62 -18.73
N ILE A 145 4.69 -2.57 -18.12
CA ILE A 145 3.47 -3.17 -18.72
C ILE A 145 2.73 -2.23 -19.67
N SER A 146 3.05 -0.93 -19.69
CA SER A 146 2.27 0.10 -20.40
C SER A 146 2.16 -0.13 -21.92
N ALA A 147 3.13 -0.83 -22.51
CA ALA A 147 3.19 -1.12 -23.94
C ALA A 147 2.50 -2.43 -24.34
N LYS A 148 1.88 -3.16 -23.39
CA LYS A 148 1.18 -4.41 -23.68
C LYS A 148 -0.20 -4.11 -24.25
N ASP A 149 -0.61 -4.86 -25.27
CA ASP A 149 -1.88 -4.67 -26.01
C ASP A 149 -3.12 -4.67 -25.12
N TYR A 150 -3.00 -5.34 -23.98
CA TYR A 150 -4.06 -5.56 -23.02
C TYR A 150 -4.11 -4.48 -21.92
N ILE A 151 -3.22 -3.49 -21.97
CA ILE A 151 -3.19 -2.33 -21.07
C ILE A 151 -3.52 -1.08 -21.88
N ASN A 152 -4.40 -0.22 -21.36
CA ASN A 152 -4.58 1.11 -21.92
C ASN A 152 -3.38 1.98 -21.56
N GLN A 153 -2.54 2.25 -22.56
CA GLN A 153 -1.30 3.00 -22.42
C GLN A 153 -1.50 4.40 -21.80
N ASN A 154 -2.54 5.13 -22.22
CA ASN A 154 -2.81 6.48 -21.69
C ASN A 154 -3.14 6.44 -20.20
N VAL A 155 -3.96 5.47 -19.79
CA VAL A 155 -4.29 5.25 -18.38
C VAL A 155 -3.06 4.81 -17.58
N ALA A 156 -2.23 3.93 -18.14
CA ALA A 156 -0.98 3.51 -17.51
C ALA A 156 -0.03 4.69 -17.25
N TYR A 157 0.08 5.64 -18.18
CA TYR A 157 0.91 6.84 -17.96
C TYR A 157 0.35 7.78 -16.89
N ILE A 158 -0.98 7.91 -16.79
CA ILE A 158 -1.59 8.66 -15.67
C ILE A 158 -1.25 7.99 -14.34
N VAL A 159 -1.34 6.66 -14.28
CA VAL A 159 -1.02 5.90 -13.06
C VAL A 159 0.47 5.94 -12.72
N ALA A 160 1.34 5.95 -13.73
CA ALA A 160 2.77 6.19 -13.54
C ALA A 160 3.03 7.58 -12.94
N LEU A 161 2.34 8.62 -13.41
CA LEU A 161 2.43 9.95 -12.82
C LEU A 161 1.95 9.96 -11.36
N VAL A 162 0.86 9.25 -11.04
CA VAL A 162 0.39 9.08 -9.66
C VAL A 162 1.44 8.37 -8.79
N ALA A 163 2.14 7.37 -9.32
CA ALA A 163 3.23 6.71 -8.62
C ALA A 163 4.40 7.66 -8.34
N VAL A 164 4.70 8.59 -9.26
CA VAL A 164 5.68 9.67 -9.03
C VAL A 164 5.21 10.60 -7.92
N VAL A 165 3.94 11.01 -7.90
CA VAL A 165 3.39 11.83 -6.81
C VAL A 165 3.52 11.10 -5.48
N SER A 166 3.14 9.82 -5.41
CA SER A 166 3.28 8.98 -4.22
C SER A 166 4.74 8.87 -3.73
N LEU A 167 5.69 8.77 -4.67
CA LEU A 167 7.11 8.76 -4.34
C LEU A 167 7.55 10.10 -3.73
N VAL A 168 7.17 11.23 -4.34
CA VAL A 168 7.52 12.58 -3.86
C VAL A 168 6.90 12.83 -2.48
N THR A 169 5.63 12.52 -2.28
CA THR A 169 4.97 12.67 -0.98
C THR A 169 5.63 11.79 0.07
N GLY A 170 6.08 10.59 -0.32
CA GLY A 170 6.78 9.70 0.60
C GLY A 170 8.13 10.24 1.04
N VAL A 171 8.89 10.82 0.11
CA VAL A 171 10.16 11.48 0.41
C VAL A 171 9.93 12.70 1.31
N VAL A 172 9.06 13.62 0.90
CA VAL A 172 8.82 14.87 1.65
C VAL A 172 8.29 14.58 3.06
N GLY A 173 7.28 13.72 3.18
CA GLY A 173 6.70 13.35 4.48
C GLY A 173 7.70 12.63 5.40
N GLY A 174 8.66 11.90 4.84
CA GLY A 174 9.68 11.21 5.63
C GLY A 174 10.83 12.06 6.14
N PHE A 175 11.13 13.17 5.47
CA PHE A 175 12.22 14.07 5.86
C PHE A 175 11.74 15.33 6.58
N GLU A 176 10.45 15.68 6.46
CA GLU A 176 9.89 16.90 7.06
C GLU A 176 8.57 16.60 7.79
N SER A 177 8.66 16.49 9.12
CA SER A 177 7.52 16.15 9.99
C SER A 177 6.41 17.20 10.00
N SER A 178 6.71 18.47 9.74
CA SER A 178 5.73 19.57 9.65
C SER A 178 4.73 19.39 8.50
N THR A 179 5.09 18.58 7.48
CA THR A 179 4.24 18.30 6.32
C THR A 179 3.64 16.90 6.35
N LEU A 180 3.96 16.09 7.38
CA LEU A 180 3.66 14.66 7.43
C LEU A 180 2.17 14.37 7.23
N GLN A 181 1.29 15.10 7.93
CA GLN A 181 -0.16 14.94 7.80
C GLN A 181 -0.62 15.18 6.36
N THR A 182 -0.21 16.31 5.76
CA THR A 182 -0.56 16.66 4.37
C THR A 182 -0.03 15.61 3.39
N MET A 183 1.22 15.16 3.56
CA MET A 183 1.81 14.16 2.67
C MET A 183 1.15 12.79 2.79
N GLN A 184 0.73 12.39 3.99
CA GLN A 184 -0.05 11.17 4.20
C GLN A 184 -1.43 11.26 3.53
N MET A 185 -2.10 12.42 3.60
CA MET A 185 -3.37 12.64 2.90
C MET A 185 -3.21 12.51 1.38
N ILE A 186 -2.20 13.14 0.79
CA ILE A 186 -1.93 13.03 -0.66
C ILE A 186 -1.57 11.58 -1.03
N GLY A 187 -0.73 10.91 -0.23
CA GLY A 187 -0.40 9.50 -0.41
C GLY A 187 -1.64 8.59 -0.38
N GLY A 188 -2.59 8.86 0.52
CA GLY A 188 -3.88 8.17 0.57
C GLY A 188 -4.69 8.34 -0.72
N ILE A 189 -4.73 9.55 -1.28
CA ILE A 189 -5.39 9.81 -2.58
C ILE A 189 -4.70 9.03 -3.71
N CYS A 190 -3.36 9.01 -3.74
CA CYS A 190 -2.60 8.21 -4.70
C CYS A 190 -2.97 6.72 -4.60
N TYR A 191 -3.10 6.19 -3.38
CA TYR A 191 -3.51 4.80 -3.16
C TYR A 191 -4.94 4.51 -3.64
N ILE A 192 -5.87 5.46 -3.50
CA ILE A 192 -7.24 5.33 -4.04
C ILE A 192 -7.19 5.22 -5.57
N ILE A 193 -6.45 6.09 -6.25
CA ILE A 193 -6.33 6.05 -7.72
C ILE A 193 -5.70 4.71 -8.16
N PHE A 194 -4.65 4.27 -7.45
CA PHE A 194 -4.06 2.97 -7.65
C PHE A 194 -5.08 1.83 -7.49
N THR A 195 -5.92 1.90 -6.45
CA THR A 195 -6.97 0.90 -6.20
C THR A 195 -7.95 0.83 -7.36
N LEU A 196 -8.42 1.97 -7.86
CA LEU A 196 -9.34 2.04 -9.00
C LEU A 196 -8.72 1.44 -10.25
N TRP A 197 -7.46 1.77 -10.54
CA TRP A 197 -6.73 1.19 -11.66
C TRP A 197 -6.52 -0.32 -11.50
N SER A 198 -6.15 -0.77 -10.30
CA SER A 198 -5.95 -2.18 -9.97
C SER A 198 -7.24 -2.99 -10.14
N ILE A 199 -8.41 -2.43 -9.76
CA ILE A 199 -9.71 -3.05 -10.02
C ILE A 199 -9.95 -3.19 -11.52
N TRP A 200 -9.65 -2.14 -12.29
CA TRP A 200 -9.87 -2.14 -13.73
C TRP A 200 -9.00 -3.19 -14.44
N VAL A 201 -7.69 -3.18 -14.18
CA VAL A 201 -6.75 -4.18 -14.72
C VAL A 201 -7.10 -5.59 -14.22
N GLY A 202 -7.49 -5.74 -12.95
CA GLY A 202 -7.87 -7.02 -12.38
C GLY A 202 -9.10 -7.63 -13.05
N LYS A 203 -10.09 -6.80 -13.42
CA LYS A 203 -11.25 -7.26 -14.21
C LYS A 203 -10.83 -7.75 -15.58
N ASP A 204 -9.99 -7.01 -16.28
CA ASP A 204 -9.55 -7.39 -17.61
C ASP A 204 -8.68 -8.65 -17.56
N MET A 205 -7.86 -8.81 -16.52
CA MET A 205 -7.04 -10.00 -16.29
C MET A 205 -7.90 -11.25 -16.04
N MET A 206 -9.00 -11.13 -15.30
CA MET A 206 -9.93 -12.27 -15.09
C MET A 206 -10.66 -12.71 -16.36
N ALA A 207 -10.76 -11.84 -17.36
CA ALA A 207 -11.37 -12.15 -18.65
C ALA A 207 -10.39 -12.85 -19.62
N ARG A 208 -9.12 -12.99 -19.22
CA ARG A 208 -8.06 -13.66 -19.99
C ARG A 208 -7.77 -15.00 -19.33
N ASP A 209 -7.88 -16.10 -20.06
CA ASP A 209 -7.73 -17.45 -19.51
C ASP A 209 -6.32 -17.70 -18.95
#